data_AF-A0AAU7K7Z4-F1
#
_entry.id   AF-A0AAU7K7Z4-F1
#
_cell.length_a   1.000
_cell.length_b   1.000
_cell.length_c   1.000
_cell.angle_alpha   90.00
_cell.angle_beta   90.00
_cell.angle_gamma   90.00
#
_symmetry.space_group_name_H-M   'P 1'
#
loop_
_entity.id
_entity.type
_entity.pdbx_description
1 polymer ?
#
loop_
_entity_poly.entity_id
_entity_poly.type
_entity_poly.pdbx_seq_one_letter_code
_entity_poly.pdbx_strand_id
1 'polypeptide(L)'
;MQIKNALIITLTFLIVIIASCKNETKQIEILQQTHFDQDVINDLTAYKKLNDLVVEHMDTIIKFRKAQLNHSEEIEEFTFLHDNSKENSFIQKDINFDNVPEFILPKLDSAFYAIKKGKITGYSINRNGMIEMSVGHSFDEKHNSDIYQSLVWNAPENLPLKSTAKDTILDDEWRYIIHVIKRGNP
;
A
#
# COMPACT_ATOMS: atom_id res chain seq x y z
N MET A 1 27.91 2.48 -41.01
CA MET A 1 27.83 1.98 -39.62
C MET A 1 26.64 2.57 -38.84
N GLN A 2 26.30 3.86 -39.02
CA GLN A 2 25.20 4.52 -38.31
C GLN A 2 23.80 3.93 -38.57
N ILE A 3 23.48 3.49 -39.79
CA ILE A 3 22.15 2.94 -40.14
C ILE A 3 21.89 1.58 -39.47
N LYS A 4 22.91 0.71 -39.38
CA LYS A 4 22.80 -0.58 -38.67
C LYS A 4 22.57 -0.37 -37.17
N ASN A 5 23.24 0.61 -36.56
CA ASN A 5 23.04 0.95 -35.15
C ASN A 5 21.66 1.54 -34.90
N ALA A 6 21.16 2.41 -35.79
CA ALA A 6 19.80 2.95 -35.69
C ALA A 6 18.74 1.84 -35.77
N LEU A 7 18.87 0.91 -36.71
CA LEU A 7 17.91 -0.17 -36.93
C LEU A 7 17.88 -1.20 -35.77
N ILE A 8 19.04 -1.47 -35.16
CA ILE A 8 19.14 -2.28 -33.94
C ILE A 8 18.43 -1.57 -32.79
N ILE A 9 18.69 -0.28 -32.56
CA ILE A 9 18.05 0.50 -31.49
C ILE A 9 16.52 0.54 -31.66
N THR A 10 16.01 0.76 -32.88
CA THR A 10 14.56 0.78 -33.15
C THR A 10 13.91 -0.59 -32.89
N LEU A 11 14.59 -1.68 -33.26
CA LEU A 11 14.10 -3.04 -33.02
C LEU A 11 14.11 -3.40 -31.53
N THR A 12 15.14 -2.99 -30.78
CA THR A 12 15.19 -3.19 -29.32
C THR A 12 14.08 -2.40 -28.62
N PHE A 13 13.83 -1.16 -29.02
CA PHE A 13 12.73 -0.35 -28.46
C PHE A 13 11.35 -0.99 -28.70
N LEU A 14 11.12 -1.52 -29.90
CA LEU A 14 9.86 -2.19 -30.24
C LEU A 14 9.64 -3.47 -29.42
N ILE A 15 10.68 -4.27 -29.20
CA ILE A 15 10.62 -5.49 -28.37
C ILE A 15 10.27 -5.14 -26.92
N VAL A 16 10.86 -4.07 -26.36
CA VAL A 16 10.58 -3.61 -24.99
C VAL A 16 9.12 -3.15 -24.85
N ILE A 17 8.60 -2.42 -25.83
CA ILE A 17 7.20 -1.95 -25.82
C ILE A 17 6.24 -3.16 -25.86
N ILE A 18 6.46 -4.13 -26.75
CA ILE A 18 5.59 -5.32 -26.87
C ILE A 18 5.64 -6.16 -25.59
N ALA A 19 6.83 -6.34 -25.01
CA ALA A 19 7.00 -7.08 -23.76
C ALA A 19 6.31 -6.36 -22.58
N SER A 20 6.36 -5.03 -22.53
CA SER A 20 5.68 -4.21 -21.52
C SER A 20 4.15 -4.32 -21.65
N CYS A 21 3.59 -4.15 -22.85
CA CYS A 21 2.14 -4.29 -23.08
C CYS A 21 1.62 -5.70 -22.74
N LYS A 22 2.36 -6.75 -23.11
CA LYS A 22 1.98 -8.13 -22.77
C LYS A 22 1.94 -8.35 -21.26
N ASN A 23 2.83 -7.70 -20.53
CA ASN A 23 2.90 -7.81 -19.09
C ASN A 23 1.75 -7.10 -18.38
N GLU A 24 1.46 -5.86 -18.79
CA GLU A 24 0.31 -5.11 -18.26
C GLU A 24 -1.00 -5.86 -18.49
N THR A 25 -1.17 -6.48 -19.67
CA THR A 25 -2.33 -7.34 -19.98
C THR A 25 -2.49 -8.47 -18.94
N LYS A 26 -1.40 -9.11 -18.51
CA LYS A 26 -1.46 -10.19 -17.51
C LYS A 26 -1.81 -9.67 -16.13
N GLN A 27 -1.29 -8.51 -15.74
CA GLN A 27 -1.66 -7.89 -14.46
C GLN A 27 -3.14 -7.52 -14.42
N ILE A 28 -3.70 -7.06 -15.54
CA ILE A 28 -5.15 -6.79 -15.68
C ILE A 28 -5.97 -8.09 -15.57
N GLU A 29 -5.54 -9.18 -16.21
CA GLU A 29 -6.21 -10.49 -16.08
C GLU A 29 -6.24 -10.97 -14.62
N ILE A 30 -5.11 -10.86 -13.91
CA ILE A 30 -5.02 -11.20 -12.48
C ILE A 30 -5.98 -10.30 -11.68
N LEU A 31 -5.92 -8.99 -11.89
CA LEU A 31 -6.75 -8.00 -11.22
C LEU A 31 -8.26 -8.32 -11.39
N GLN A 32 -8.69 -8.74 -12.57
CA GLN A 32 -10.08 -9.11 -12.83
C GLN A 32 -10.53 -10.33 -12.01
N GLN A 33 -9.63 -11.27 -11.76
CA GLN A 33 -9.90 -12.50 -11.02
C GLN A 33 -9.77 -12.34 -9.50
N THR A 34 -8.98 -11.37 -9.02
CA THR A 34 -8.84 -11.11 -7.58
C THR A 34 -10.15 -10.59 -6.99
N HIS A 35 -10.63 -11.15 -5.90
CA HIS A 35 -11.82 -10.66 -5.20
C HIS A 35 -11.44 -9.81 -4.00
N PHE A 36 -12.29 -8.84 -3.66
CA PHE A 36 -12.15 -8.10 -2.40
C PHE A 36 -12.35 -9.04 -1.22
N ASP A 37 -11.45 -8.96 -0.24
CA ASP A 37 -11.51 -9.78 0.97
C ASP A 37 -12.75 -9.42 1.81
N GLN A 38 -13.71 -10.34 1.86
CA GLN A 38 -14.95 -10.16 2.60
C GLN A 38 -14.74 -10.17 4.11
N ASP A 39 -13.73 -10.87 4.62
CA ASP A 39 -13.44 -10.84 6.06
C ASP A 39 -12.94 -9.46 6.49
N VAL A 40 -12.13 -8.80 5.67
CA VAL A 40 -11.70 -7.41 5.89
C VAL A 40 -12.90 -6.45 5.83
N ILE A 41 -13.76 -6.58 4.80
CA ILE A 41 -14.95 -5.74 4.66
C ILE A 41 -15.90 -5.91 5.85
N ASN A 42 -16.13 -7.14 6.29
CA ASN A 42 -17.00 -7.44 7.43
C ASN A 42 -16.44 -6.92 8.76
N ASP A 43 -15.11 -6.79 8.88
CA ASP A 43 -14.44 -6.27 10.07
C ASP A 43 -14.09 -4.77 9.96
N LEU A 44 -14.66 -4.04 8.99
CA LEU A 44 -14.39 -2.61 8.76
C LEU A 44 -14.53 -1.76 10.03
N THR A 45 -15.40 -2.14 10.96
CA THR A 45 -15.56 -1.47 12.26
C THR A 45 -14.29 -1.50 13.12
N ALA A 46 -13.50 -2.57 13.07
CA ALA A 46 -12.23 -2.65 13.80
C ALA A 46 -11.18 -1.72 13.17
N TYR A 47 -11.10 -1.67 11.84
CA TYR A 47 -10.23 -0.74 11.11
C TYR A 47 -10.61 0.72 11.36
N LYS A 48 -11.91 1.04 11.44
CA LYS A 48 -12.41 2.37 11.84
C LYS A 48 -11.91 2.80 13.20
N LYS A 49 -11.98 1.93 14.21
CA LYS A 49 -11.49 2.26 15.57
C LYS A 49 -10.00 2.59 15.60
N LEU A 50 -9.19 1.86 14.83
CA LEU A 50 -7.77 2.17 14.67
C LEU A 50 -7.61 3.55 14.01
N ASN A 51 -8.36 3.81 12.95
CA ASN A 51 -8.34 5.09 12.24
C ASN A 51 -8.72 6.26 13.14
N ASP A 52 -9.82 6.14 13.89
CA ASP A 52 -10.32 7.17 14.80
C ASP A 52 -9.28 7.54 15.85
N LEU A 53 -8.56 6.55 16.40
CA LEU A 53 -7.49 6.77 17.37
C LEU A 53 -6.31 7.55 16.76
N VAL A 54 -5.96 7.26 15.50
CA VAL A 54 -4.91 7.97 14.79
C VAL A 54 -5.36 9.39 14.44
N VAL A 55 -6.59 9.56 13.98
CA VAL A 55 -7.18 10.87 13.65
C VAL A 55 -7.27 11.75 14.91
N GLU A 56 -7.69 11.20 16.05
CA GLU A 56 -7.76 11.90 17.35
C GLU A 56 -6.40 12.49 17.75
N HIS A 57 -5.30 11.83 17.37
CA HIS A 57 -3.95 12.21 17.77
C HIS A 57 -3.07 12.69 16.60
N MET A 58 -3.67 12.94 15.43
CA MET A 58 -2.99 13.23 14.17
C MET A 58 -1.98 14.37 14.28
N ASP A 59 -2.43 15.53 14.78
CA ASP A 59 -1.58 16.71 14.94
C ASP A 59 -0.39 16.46 15.87
N THR A 60 -0.61 15.67 16.93
CA THR A 60 0.44 15.34 17.89
C THR A 60 1.46 14.40 17.29
N ILE A 61 1.02 13.40 16.52
CA ILE A 61 1.88 12.48 15.77
C ILE A 61 2.72 13.25 14.75
N ILE A 62 2.10 14.11 13.94
CA ILE A 62 2.78 14.95 12.94
C ILE A 62 3.80 15.87 13.61
N LYS A 63 3.43 16.53 14.71
CA LYS A 63 4.31 17.45 15.45
C LYS A 63 5.50 16.72 16.07
N PHE A 64 5.28 15.57 16.68
CA PHE A 64 6.33 14.73 17.26
C PHE A 64 7.35 14.33 16.19
N ARG A 65 6.89 13.90 15.02
CA ARG A 65 7.75 13.52 13.91
C ARG A 65 8.56 14.69 13.36
N LYS A 66 7.94 15.87 13.17
CA LYS A 66 8.65 17.09 12.75
C LYS A 66 9.77 17.51 13.72
N ALA A 67 9.66 17.15 15.00
CA ALA A 67 10.66 17.47 16.01
C ALA A 67 11.86 16.50 16.02
N GLN A 68 11.81 15.37 15.30
CA GLN A 68 12.90 14.41 15.24
C GLN A 68 13.99 14.85 14.25
N LEU A 69 15.23 14.98 14.74
CA LEU A 69 16.39 15.62 14.09
C LEU A 69 16.83 15.05 12.72
N ASN A 70 16.32 13.90 12.30
CA ASN A 70 16.71 13.21 11.07
C ASN A 70 15.60 13.11 10.01
N HIS A 71 14.57 13.94 10.11
CA HIS A 71 13.44 13.89 9.18
C HIS A 71 13.64 14.82 7.98
N SER A 72 13.68 14.24 6.78
CA SER A 72 13.51 14.99 5.53
C SER A 72 12.17 15.75 5.58
N GLU A 73 12.21 17.07 5.36
CA GLU A 73 11.01 17.93 5.31
C GLU A 73 10.09 17.61 4.13
N GLU A 74 10.41 16.64 3.27
CA GLU A 74 9.67 16.26 2.05
C GLU A 74 8.91 14.93 2.16
N ILE A 75 8.60 14.45 3.37
CA ILE A 75 7.83 13.22 3.50
C ILE A 75 6.35 13.51 3.20
N GLU A 76 5.87 13.11 2.01
CA GLU A 76 4.45 13.17 1.61
C GLU A 76 3.58 12.14 2.35
N GLU A 77 4.22 11.08 2.87
CA GLU A 77 3.58 9.90 3.46
C GLU A 77 4.32 9.43 4.73
N PHE A 78 3.60 9.34 5.85
CA PHE A 78 4.12 8.85 7.12
C PHE A 78 3.85 7.36 7.30
N THR A 79 4.83 6.50 7.07
CA THR A 79 4.70 5.06 7.35
C THR A 79 4.90 4.76 8.85
N PHE A 80 3.95 4.08 9.45
CA PHE A 80 3.94 3.63 10.86
C PHE A 80 4.15 2.12 10.98
N LEU A 81 3.89 1.38 9.91
CA LEU A 81 4.13 -0.05 9.81
C LEU A 81 4.73 -0.34 8.45
N HIS A 82 5.88 -1.01 8.43
CA HIS A 82 6.46 -1.51 7.20
C HIS A 82 6.93 -2.95 7.41
N ASP A 83 6.65 -3.81 6.43
CA ASP A 83 7.21 -5.15 6.39
C ASP A 83 8.74 -5.09 6.26
N ASN A 84 9.45 -6.02 6.88
CA ASN A 84 10.84 -6.24 6.53
C ASN A 84 10.86 -6.99 5.20
N SER A 85 11.02 -6.26 4.10
CA SER A 85 11.12 -6.80 2.74
C SER A 85 12.13 -7.95 2.58
N LYS A 86 13.07 -8.12 3.52
CA LYS A 86 14.07 -9.21 3.53
C LYS A 86 13.56 -10.53 4.12
N GLU A 87 12.53 -10.52 4.95
CA GLU A 87 12.07 -11.74 5.64
C GLU A 87 11.03 -12.53 4.86
N ASN A 88 10.46 -11.95 3.78
CA ASN A 88 9.50 -12.62 2.90
C ASN A 88 8.34 -13.30 3.67
N SER A 89 8.09 -12.82 4.89
CA SER A 89 7.15 -13.37 5.83
C SER A 89 6.33 -12.22 6.40
N PHE A 90 5.10 -12.10 5.91
CA PHE A 90 4.10 -11.10 6.30
C PHE A 90 3.54 -11.32 7.72
N ILE A 91 4.36 -11.78 8.65
CA ILE A 91 4.06 -11.86 10.08
C ILE A 91 5.06 -10.92 10.75
N GLN A 92 4.63 -9.68 11.00
CA GLN A 92 5.40 -8.78 11.84
C GLN A 92 5.56 -9.44 13.21
N LYS A 93 6.81 -9.68 13.61
CA LYS A 93 7.15 -10.02 14.99
C LYS A 93 7.32 -8.76 15.83
N ASP A 94 7.79 -7.66 15.22
CA ASP A 94 8.06 -6.39 15.87
C ASP A 94 7.47 -5.25 15.03
N ILE A 95 6.53 -4.52 15.62
CA ILE A 95 5.99 -3.29 15.03
C ILE A 95 6.95 -2.14 15.35
N ASN A 96 7.42 -1.41 14.32
CA ASN A 96 8.22 -0.20 14.53
C ASN A 96 7.31 1.02 14.73
N PHE A 97 7.21 1.49 15.97
CA PHE A 97 6.50 2.73 16.31
C PHE A 97 7.42 3.91 16.65
N ASP A 98 8.67 3.92 16.19
CA ASP A 98 9.66 4.97 16.54
C ASP A 98 9.20 6.40 16.16
N ASN A 99 8.20 6.48 15.28
CA ASN A 99 7.60 7.72 14.77
C ASN A 99 6.31 8.13 15.49
N VAL A 100 5.92 7.47 16.58
CA VAL A 100 4.71 7.76 17.35
C VAL A 100 5.09 8.14 18.79
N PRO A 101 4.44 9.16 19.38
CA PRO A 101 4.60 9.47 20.80
C PRO A 101 4.33 8.27 21.72
N GLU A 102 5.21 8.05 22.69
CA GLU A 102 5.19 6.89 23.59
C GLU A 102 3.83 6.68 24.30
N PHE A 103 3.16 7.76 24.68
CA PHE A 103 1.86 7.69 25.37
C PHE A 103 0.69 7.22 24.50
N ILE A 104 0.84 7.25 23.17
CA ILE A 104 -0.17 6.79 22.21
C ILE A 104 0.06 5.29 21.89
N LEU A 105 1.30 4.80 22.01
CA LEU A 105 1.69 3.45 21.64
C LEU A 105 0.80 2.34 22.21
N PRO A 106 0.45 2.33 23.52
CA PRO A 106 -0.34 1.23 24.08
C PRO A 106 -1.75 1.18 23.50
N LYS A 107 -2.31 2.35 23.14
CA LYS A 107 -3.64 2.44 22.54
C LYS A 107 -3.60 1.92 21.10
N LEU A 108 -2.59 2.31 20.33
CA LEU A 108 -2.43 1.86 18.94
C LEU A 108 -2.15 0.36 18.89
N ASP A 109 -1.21 -0.12 19.69
CA ASP A 109 -0.87 -1.54 19.81
C ASP A 109 -2.13 -2.36 20.15
N SER A 110 -2.90 -1.93 21.15
CA SER A 110 -4.17 -2.58 21.48
C SER A 110 -5.20 -2.54 20.35
N ALA A 111 -5.29 -1.45 19.59
CA ALA A 111 -6.20 -1.34 18.44
C ALA A 111 -5.78 -2.25 17.29
N PHE A 112 -4.47 -2.37 17.03
CA PHE A 112 -3.92 -3.32 16.07
C PHE A 112 -4.23 -4.77 16.45
N TYR A 113 -3.97 -5.16 17.71
CA TYR A 113 -4.28 -6.52 18.19
C TYR A 113 -5.78 -6.84 18.21
N ALA A 114 -6.65 -5.84 18.26
CA ALA A 114 -8.09 -6.02 18.22
C ALA A 114 -8.61 -6.41 16.82
N ILE A 115 -7.83 -6.18 15.76
CA ILE A 115 -8.15 -6.58 14.39
C ILE A 115 -7.86 -8.07 14.26
N LYS A 116 -8.92 -8.88 14.39
CA LYS A 116 -8.82 -10.34 14.47
C LYS A 116 -8.74 -11.00 13.09
N LYS A 117 -9.13 -10.26 12.04
CA LYS A 117 -9.25 -10.75 10.67
C LYS A 117 -8.63 -9.76 9.69
N GLY A 118 -7.77 -10.27 8.81
CA GLY A 118 -6.89 -9.43 7.98
C GLY A 118 -5.66 -8.99 8.78
N LYS A 119 -4.50 -9.05 8.14
CA LYS A 119 -3.25 -8.59 8.75
C LYS A 119 -3.04 -7.17 8.28
N ILE A 120 -3.00 -6.20 9.20
CA ILE A 120 -2.40 -4.91 8.83
C ILE A 120 -0.90 -5.15 8.69
N THR A 121 -0.42 -5.06 7.46
CA THR A 121 1.01 -5.24 7.10
C THR A 121 1.70 -3.90 6.84
N GLY A 122 0.90 -2.83 6.70
CA GLY A 122 1.36 -1.48 6.47
C GLY A 122 0.30 -0.49 6.89
N TYR A 123 0.72 0.65 7.42
CA TYR A 123 -0.15 1.74 7.82
C TYR A 123 0.57 3.04 7.56
N SER A 124 -0.04 3.93 6.79
CA SER A 124 0.54 5.22 6.47
C SER A 124 -0.46 6.37 6.45
N ILE A 125 0.05 7.57 6.69
CA ILE A 125 -0.75 8.81 6.71
C ILE A 125 -0.11 9.80 5.74
N ASN A 126 -0.87 10.25 4.75
CA ASN A 126 -0.44 11.28 3.82
C ASN A 126 -0.67 12.69 4.39
N ARG A 127 0.04 13.68 3.85
CA ARG A 127 -0.09 15.10 4.26
C ARG A 127 -1.50 15.67 4.14
N ASN A 128 -2.30 15.16 3.20
CA ASN A 128 -3.69 15.55 3.01
C ASN A 128 -4.65 14.87 4.01
N GLY A 129 -4.12 14.09 4.97
CA GLY A 129 -4.91 13.33 5.93
C GLY A 129 -5.50 12.05 5.37
N MET A 130 -5.13 11.63 4.15
CA MET A 130 -5.49 10.32 3.63
C MET A 130 -4.70 9.24 4.37
N ILE A 131 -5.38 8.19 4.82
CA ILE A 131 -4.76 7.09 5.56
C ILE A 131 -4.85 5.84 4.71
N GLU A 132 -3.72 5.16 4.50
CA GLU A 132 -3.67 3.89 3.79
C GLU A 132 -3.27 2.76 4.75
N MET A 133 -4.04 1.67 4.74
CA MET A 133 -3.78 0.46 5.52
C MET A 133 -3.63 -0.72 4.58
N SER A 134 -2.45 -1.33 4.52
CA SER A 134 -2.24 -2.57 3.77
C SER A 134 -2.84 -3.73 4.56
N VAL A 135 -3.86 -4.38 4.00
CA VAL A 135 -4.69 -5.40 4.67
C VAL A 135 -4.51 -6.79 4.06
N GLY A 136 -3.80 -6.89 2.93
CA GLY A 136 -3.53 -8.17 2.28
C GLY A 136 -2.40 -8.08 1.27
N HIS A 137 -1.64 -9.16 1.18
CA HIS A 137 -0.66 -9.39 0.14
C HIS A 137 -0.69 -10.84 -0.30
N SER A 138 -0.60 -11.06 -1.60
CA SER A 138 -0.34 -12.38 -2.17
C SER A 138 0.56 -12.26 -3.39
N PHE A 139 1.23 -13.35 -3.72
CA PHE A 139 2.15 -13.40 -4.86
C PHE A 139 1.67 -14.45 -5.87
N ASP A 140 1.46 -14.00 -7.10
CA ASP A 140 1.23 -14.89 -8.24
C ASP A 140 2.57 -15.29 -8.85
N GLU A 141 3.07 -16.46 -8.44
CA GLU A 141 4.36 -16.99 -8.90
C GLU A 141 4.41 -17.17 -10.42
N LYS A 142 3.28 -17.58 -11.01
CA LYS A 142 3.17 -17.90 -12.44
C LYS A 142 3.48 -16.70 -13.33
N HIS A 143 3.06 -15.50 -12.93
CA HIS A 143 3.26 -14.27 -13.68
C HIS A 143 4.18 -13.28 -12.96
N ASN A 144 4.85 -13.70 -11.88
CA ASN A 144 5.77 -12.90 -11.08
C ASN A 144 5.17 -11.55 -10.67
N SER A 145 3.96 -11.59 -10.10
CA SER A 145 3.19 -10.40 -9.78
C SER A 145 2.75 -10.40 -8.31
N ASP A 146 2.99 -9.29 -7.64
CA ASP A 146 2.49 -9.00 -6.31
C ASP A 146 1.07 -8.41 -6.40
N ILE A 147 0.19 -8.91 -5.53
CA ILE A 147 -1.19 -8.45 -5.39
C ILE A 147 -1.29 -7.82 -4.00
N TYR A 148 -1.47 -6.50 -3.97
CA TYR A 148 -1.64 -5.71 -2.76
C TYR A 148 -3.09 -5.34 -2.56
N GLN A 149 -3.53 -5.33 -1.32
CA GLN A 149 -4.87 -4.98 -0.90
C GLN A 149 -4.77 -3.93 0.20
N SER A 150 -5.46 -2.81 0.02
CA SER A 150 -5.42 -1.67 0.94
C SER A 150 -6.82 -1.18 1.27
N LEU A 151 -7.05 -0.81 2.53
CA LEU A 151 -8.13 0.07 2.94
C LEU A 151 -7.61 1.51 2.96
N VAL A 152 -8.33 2.42 2.31
CA VAL A 152 -7.96 3.83 2.25
C VAL A 152 -9.08 4.66 2.83
N TRP A 153 -8.75 5.46 3.85
CA TRP A 153 -9.64 6.42 4.49
C TRP A 153 -9.35 7.84 4.01
N ASN A 154 -10.40 8.64 3.84
CA ASN A 154 -10.33 10.04 3.39
C ASN A 154 -9.56 10.19 2.07
N ALA A 155 -9.82 9.25 1.15
CA ALA A 155 -9.27 9.32 -0.20
C ALA A 155 -9.89 10.49 -0.98
N PRO A 156 -9.12 11.28 -1.74
CA PRO A 156 -9.68 12.28 -2.63
C PRO A 156 -10.60 11.61 -3.66
N GLU A 157 -11.65 12.31 -4.08
CA GLU A 157 -12.61 11.79 -5.07
C GLU A 157 -11.90 11.24 -6.32
N ASN A 158 -10.92 12.00 -6.82
CA ASN A 158 -10.11 11.70 -8.00
C ASN A 158 -8.78 11.03 -7.66
N LEU A 159 -8.75 10.08 -6.73
CA LEU A 159 -7.55 9.30 -6.44
C LEU A 159 -7.05 8.63 -7.74
N PRO A 160 -5.84 8.96 -8.23
CA PRO A 160 -5.36 8.44 -9.51
C PRO A 160 -4.99 6.96 -9.37
N LEU A 161 -5.88 6.09 -9.84
CA LEU A 161 -5.62 4.65 -9.89
C LEU A 161 -4.89 4.28 -11.18
N LYS A 162 -3.91 3.38 -11.05
CA LYS A 162 -3.24 2.76 -12.21
C LYS A 162 -4.21 1.82 -12.92
N SER A 163 -3.97 1.55 -14.21
CA SER A 163 -4.72 0.55 -15.00
C SER A 163 -4.70 -0.86 -14.37
N THR A 164 -3.69 -1.16 -13.56
CA THR A 164 -3.53 -2.41 -12.83
C THR A 164 -4.09 -2.35 -11.40
N ALA A 165 -4.99 -1.41 -11.12
CA ALA A 165 -5.68 -1.29 -9.85
C ALA A 165 -7.20 -1.21 -10.05
N LYS A 166 -7.94 -1.66 -9.03
CA LYS A 166 -9.39 -1.48 -8.94
C LYS A 166 -9.79 -1.18 -7.52
N ASP A 167 -10.87 -0.42 -7.34
CA ASP A 167 -11.41 -0.10 -6.04
C ASP A 167 -12.90 -0.39 -5.92
N THR A 168 -13.37 -0.39 -4.68
CA THR A 168 -14.78 -0.27 -4.33
C THR A 168 -14.94 0.69 -3.17
N ILE A 169 -16.00 1.48 -3.20
CA ILE A 169 -16.42 2.32 -2.09
C ILE A 169 -17.09 1.41 -1.05
N LEU A 170 -16.66 1.52 0.21
CA LEU A 170 -17.28 0.80 1.34
C LEU A 170 -18.27 1.70 2.08
N ASP A 171 -17.95 2.99 2.21
CA ASP A 171 -18.83 4.06 2.69
C ASP A 171 -18.29 5.44 2.22
N ASP A 172 -18.82 6.53 2.79
CA ASP A 172 -18.46 7.91 2.42
C ASP A 172 -16.97 8.25 2.57
N GLU A 173 -16.23 7.56 3.44
CA GLU A 173 -14.84 7.86 3.74
C GLU A 173 -13.87 6.73 3.39
N TRP A 174 -14.37 5.49 3.25
CA TRP A 174 -13.56 4.29 3.07
C TRP A 174 -13.66 3.70 1.67
N ARG A 175 -12.49 3.41 1.10
CA ARG A 175 -12.33 2.64 -0.14
C ARG A 175 -11.50 1.39 0.11
N TYR A 176 -11.85 0.29 -0.54
CA TYR A 176 -10.99 -0.88 -0.66
C TYR A 176 -10.33 -0.84 -2.03
N ILE A 177 -9.00 -0.86 -2.07
CA ILE A 177 -8.24 -0.87 -3.32
C ILE A 177 -7.41 -2.15 -3.45
N ILE A 178 -7.39 -2.73 -4.64
CA ILE A 178 -6.53 -3.84 -5.03
C ILE A 178 -5.58 -3.34 -6.12
N HIS A 179 -4.28 -3.59 -5.95
CA HIS A 179 -3.24 -3.25 -6.92
C HIS A 179 -2.44 -4.49 -7.31
N VAL A 180 -2.21 -4.67 -8.61
CA VAL A 180 -1.31 -5.71 -9.12
C VAL A 180 -0.05 -5.06 -9.68
N ILE A 181 1.10 -5.46 -9.15
CA ILE A 181 2.42 -4.91 -9.50
C ILE A 181 3.34 -6.05 -9.91
N LYS A 182 4.05 -5.88 -11.02
CA LYS A 182 5.07 -6.85 -11.41
C LYS A 182 6.28 -6.68 -10.51
N ARG A 183 6.75 -7.78 -9.94
CA ARG A 183 8.00 -7.80 -9.21
C ARG A 183 9.15 -7.55 -10.19
N GLY A 184 10.00 -6.56 -9.89
CA GLY A 184 11.27 -6.41 -10.60
C GLY A 184 12.10 -7.67 -10.41
N ASN A 185 12.86 -8.10 -11.43
CA ASN A 185 13.81 -9.19 -11.21
C ASN A 185 14.83 -8.75 -10.14
N PRO A 186 15.17 -9.60 -9.16
CA PRO A 186 16.32 -9.35 -8.29
C PRO A 186 17.62 -9.24 -9.10
#